data_AF-A0A8B7UXN8-F1
#
_entry.id   AF-A0A8B7UXN8-F1
#
_cell.length_a   1.000
_cell.length_b   1.000
_cell.length_c   1.000
_cell.angle_alpha   90.00
_cell.angle_beta   90.00
_cell.angle_gamma   90.00
#
_symmetry.space_group_name_H-M   'P 1'
#
loop_
_entity.id
_entity.type
_entity.pdbx_description
1 polymer ?
#
loop_
_entity_poly.entity_id
_entity_poly.type
_entity_poly.pdbx_seq_one_letter_code
_entity_poly.pdbx_strand_id
1 'polypeptide(L)'
;MLATLCLVGLSFPTLWAQMLISCSYKNLCQKALLSGNDVVLRCDHGHTQWHFTSILGDELFLFNSVPNIETLPGGSLKLVNPQPSQTGLYRCQKNDNTRIVEYEIDFQDVKNLHITHTGLDQKPLPNETLNLGGMVLVFTQWDPWQDCNRCGVPGERKRLGYCYVEEPPEEPLACGLYLREEEMLHSRLRPELQLEACLVPCEHDKEIHQPFFIFDTYQLGKSTSNMWITCPLASIYR
;
A
#
# COMPACT_ATOMS: atom_id res chain seq x y z
N MET A 1 -55.27 3.99 16.20
CA MET A 1 -54.08 4.87 16.16
C MET A 1 -52.89 3.99 15.79
N LEU A 2 -52.34 4.15 14.58
CA LEU A 2 -51.17 3.40 14.12
C LEU A 2 -49.91 4.08 14.66
N ALA A 3 -49.13 3.37 15.46
CA ALA A 3 -47.80 3.80 15.86
C ALA A 3 -46.80 3.36 14.78
N THR A 4 -46.33 4.31 13.99
CA THR A 4 -45.20 4.14 13.07
C THR A 4 -43.91 4.04 13.89
N LEU A 5 -43.31 2.85 13.95
CA LEU A 5 -41.92 2.70 14.41
C LEU A 5 -40.97 3.21 13.32
N CYS A 6 -40.33 4.35 13.56
CA CYS A 6 -39.17 4.81 12.79
C CYS A 6 -37.95 3.94 13.15
N LEU A 7 -37.55 3.05 12.24
CA LEU A 7 -36.22 2.44 12.26
C LEU A 7 -35.20 3.49 11.81
N VAL A 8 -34.53 4.12 12.78
CA VAL A 8 -33.32 4.89 12.51
C VAL A 8 -32.21 3.87 12.22
N GLY A 9 -31.94 3.65 10.94
CA GLY A 9 -30.77 2.89 10.51
C GLY A 9 -29.51 3.66 10.88
N LEU A 10 -28.85 3.27 11.97
CA LEU A 10 -27.47 3.66 12.25
C LEU A 10 -26.59 2.99 11.19
N SER A 11 -26.38 3.68 10.07
CA SER A 11 -25.32 3.35 9.14
C SER A 11 -23.99 3.64 9.83
N PHE A 12 -23.43 2.63 10.50
CA PHE A 12 -22.01 2.68 10.85
C PHE A 12 -21.25 2.73 9.52
N PRO A 13 -20.48 3.79 9.23
CA PRO A 13 -19.58 3.76 8.10
C PRO A 13 -18.67 2.55 8.32
N THR A 14 -18.78 1.57 7.43
CA THR A 14 -17.91 0.41 7.43
C THR A 14 -16.48 0.93 7.49
N LEU A 15 -15.78 0.67 8.61
CA LEU A 15 -14.38 0.97 8.78
C LEU A 15 -13.65 0.34 7.59
N TRP A 16 -13.30 1.17 6.61
CA TRP A 16 -12.35 0.81 5.57
C TRP A 16 -11.11 0.29 6.30
N ALA A 17 -10.78 -1.00 6.13
CA ALA A 17 -9.54 -1.53 6.67
C ALA A 17 -8.37 -0.92 5.85
N GLN A 18 -8.01 0.31 6.17
CA GLN A 18 -6.83 1.01 5.68
C GLN A 18 -5.59 0.18 6.04
N MET A 19 -4.55 0.21 5.19
CA MET A 19 -3.32 -0.49 5.49
C MET A 19 -2.64 0.17 6.71
N LEU A 20 -2.73 -0.45 7.88
CA LEU A 20 -2.10 0.04 9.10
C LEU A 20 -0.65 -0.44 9.13
N ILE A 21 0.29 0.50 9.04
CA ILE A 21 1.72 0.26 9.22
C ILE A 21 2.10 0.61 10.65
N SER A 22 2.70 -0.35 11.34
CA SER A 22 3.23 -0.17 12.68
C SER A 22 4.71 -0.47 12.72
N CYS A 23 5.45 0.35 13.44
CA CYS A 23 6.85 0.13 13.76
C CYS A 23 7.06 0.13 15.28
N SER A 24 8.09 -0.57 15.73
CA SER A 24 8.42 -0.68 17.16
C SER A 24 8.81 0.68 17.74
N TYR A 25 8.49 0.89 19.03
CA TYR A 25 8.82 2.14 19.73
C TYR A 25 10.31 2.49 19.62
N LYS A 26 10.59 3.77 19.33
CA LYS A 26 11.91 4.37 19.10
C LYS A 26 12.74 3.79 17.94
N ASN A 27 12.13 2.99 17.07
CA ASN A 27 12.79 2.47 15.87
C ASN A 27 12.44 3.27 14.61
N LEU A 28 13.25 3.02 13.58
CA LEU A 28 13.02 3.40 12.20
C LEU A 28 12.65 2.12 11.45
N CYS A 29 11.57 2.16 10.68
CA CYS A 29 11.18 1.06 9.80
C CYS A 29 11.14 1.54 8.35
N GLN A 30 11.83 0.80 7.50
CA GLN A 30 11.78 1.00 6.05
C GLN A 30 10.67 0.15 5.44
N LYS A 31 9.91 0.70 4.50
CA LYS A 31 8.89 -0.04 3.78
C LYS A 31 8.64 0.48 2.37
N ALA A 32 8.58 -0.42 1.40
CA ALA A 32 8.02 -0.11 0.09
C ALA A 32 6.50 -0.33 0.10
N LEU A 33 5.78 0.60 -0.52
CA LEU A 33 4.33 0.60 -0.69
C LEU A 33 4.00 1.01 -2.13
N LEU A 34 2.81 0.64 -2.59
CA LEU A 34 2.33 1.04 -3.91
C LEU A 34 1.66 2.41 -3.79
N SER A 35 1.94 3.32 -4.73
CA SER A 35 1.27 4.61 -4.78
C SER A 35 -0.23 4.44 -5.03
N GLY A 36 -1.01 5.38 -4.54
CA GLY A 36 -2.45 5.45 -4.76
C GLY A 36 -3.33 4.71 -3.76
N ASN A 37 -2.75 3.88 -2.89
CA ASN A 37 -3.49 3.14 -1.87
C ASN A 37 -3.39 3.84 -0.50
N ASP A 38 -4.54 4.03 0.14
CA ASP A 38 -4.62 4.69 1.45
C ASP A 38 -3.85 3.90 2.52
N VAL A 39 -3.00 4.61 3.26
CA VAL A 39 -2.15 4.02 4.31
C VAL A 39 -2.29 4.80 5.61
N VAL A 40 -2.23 4.11 6.74
CA VAL A 40 -2.17 4.70 8.07
C VAL A 40 -0.86 4.33 8.74
N LEU A 41 -0.06 5.33 9.11
CA LEU A 41 1.14 5.16 9.93
C LEU A 41 0.76 5.30 11.39
N ARG A 42 0.96 4.23 12.15
CA ARG A 42 0.54 4.15 13.55
C ARG A 42 1.41 5.04 14.44
N CYS A 43 0.77 5.88 15.25
CA CYS A 43 1.40 6.58 16.36
C CYS A 43 0.39 6.84 17.49
N ASP A 44 0.20 5.85 18.36
CA ASP A 44 -0.85 5.87 19.40
C ASP A 44 -0.37 6.57 20.68
N HIS A 45 0.04 7.82 20.56
CA HIS A 45 0.41 8.63 21.72
C HIS A 45 -0.29 9.98 21.65
N GLY A 46 -0.85 10.42 22.78
CA GLY A 46 -1.42 11.76 22.91
C GLY A 46 -0.32 12.83 22.87
N HIS A 47 -0.67 14.02 22.36
CA HIS A 47 0.24 15.18 22.26
C HIS A 47 1.49 14.93 21.39
N THR A 48 1.29 14.29 20.24
CA THR A 48 2.32 14.06 19.24
C THR A 48 2.20 15.00 18.06
N GLN A 49 3.33 15.18 17.38
CA GLN A 49 3.47 15.95 16.16
C GLN A 49 4.18 15.08 15.13
N TRP A 50 3.81 15.26 13.87
CA TRP A 50 4.46 14.61 12.74
C TRP A 50 5.46 15.55 12.07
N HIS A 51 6.55 14.98 11.56
CA HIS A 51 7.59 15.62 10.72
C HIS A 51 7.76 14.81 9.43
N PHE A 52 7.75 15.45 8.25
CA PHE A 52 7.91 14.79 6.95
C PHE A 52 9.11 15.42 6.25
N THR A 53 10.00 14.57 5.76
CA THR A 53 11.14 14.95 4.95
C THR A 53 11.07 14.13 3.67
N SER A 54 10.89 14.81 2.53
CA SER A 54 10.91 14.15 1.22
C SER A 54 12.33 13.67 0.89
N ILE A 55 12.45 12.60 0.11
CA ILE A 55 13.75 12.22 -0.47
C ILE A 55 14.24 13.17 -1.58
N LEU A 56 13.34 13.97 -2.16
CA LEU A 56 13.61 14.85 -3.32
C LEU A 56 14.06 16.26 -2.92
N GLY A 57 14.27 16.57 -1.64
CA GLY A 57 14.72 17.89 -1.22
C GLY A 57 15.00 18.06 0.27
N ASP A 58 15.86 19.03 0.60
CA ASP A 58 16.31 19.39 1.96
C ASP A 58 15.27 20.20 2.78
N GLU A 59 14.08 20.47 2.24
CA GLU A 59 13.07 21.30 2.93
C GLU A 59 12.17 20.46 3.85
N LEU A 60 12.21 20.77 5.15
CA LEU A 60 11.25 20.30 6.15
C LEU A 60 9.87 20.93 5.90
N PHE A 61 9.00 20.23 5.19
CA PHE A 61 7.62 20.68 5.04
C PHE A 61 6.87 20.54 6.37
N LEU A 62 6.36 21.66 6.90
CA LEU A 62 5.31 21.61 7.92
C LEU A 62 4.06 20.99 7.28
N PHE A 63 3.48 19.97 7.93
CA PHE A 63 2.46 19.04 7.37
C PHE A 63 1.29 19.70 6.65
N ASN A 64 0.90 20.90 7.08
CA ASN A 64 -0.24 21.62 6.51
C ASN A 64 -0.08 21.95 5.01
N SER A 65 1.12 21.78 4.46
CA SER A 65 1.42 22.02 3.04
C SER A 65 1.45 20.74 2.20
N VAL A 66 1.41 19.54 2.81
CA VAL A 66 1.46 18.27 2.07
C VAL A 66 0.03 17.82 1.76
N PRO A 67 -0.35 17.67 0.47
CA PRO A 67 -1.71 17.29 0.11
C PRO A 67 -2.02 15.86 0.57
N ASN A 68 -3.31 15.61 0.83
CA ASN A 68 -3.86 14.29 1.12
C ASN A 68 -3.29 13.59 2.38
N ILE A 69 -2.85 14.36 3.38
CA ILE A 69 -2.42 13.85 4.68
C ILE A 69 -3.35 14.36 5.78
N GLU A 70 -3.77 13.48 6.68
CA GLU A 70 -4.69 13.77 7.79
C GLU A 70 -4.16 13.11 9.08
N THR A 71 -4.15 13.85 10.20
CA THR A 71 -3.89 13.25 11.51
C THR A 71 -5.20 12.74 12.12
N LEU A 72 -5.24 11.46 12.48
CA LEU A 72 -6.43 10.82 13.07
C LEU A 72 -6.59 11.18 14.56
N PRO A 73 -7.80 11.04 15.13
CA PRO A 73 -8.09 11.34 16.55
C PRO A 73 -7.23 10.60 17.59
N GLY A 74 -6.41 9.62 17.18
CA GLY A 74 -5.46 8.88 18.04
C GLY A 74 -3.98 9.26 17.86
N GLY A 75 -3.67 10.26 17.03
CA GLY A 75 -2.29 10.70 16.74
C GLY A 75 -1.62 9.96 15.58
N SER A 76 -2.24 8.90 15.04
CA SER A 76 -1.79 8.22 13.82
C SER A 76 -1.95 9.12 12.58
N LEU A 77 -1.09 8.92 11.58
CA LEU A 77 -1.12 9.68 10.32
C LEU A 77 -1.79 8.87 9.22
N LYS A 78 -2.81 9.42 8.58
CA LYS A 78 -3.46 8.85 7.41
C LYS A 78 -2.96 9.57 6.15
N LEU A 79 -2.48 8.81 5.18
CA LEU A 79 -2.17 9.29 3.84
C LEU A 79 -3.22 8.73 2.88
N VAL A 80 -3.90 9.63 2.18
CA VAL A 80 -4.93 9.30 1.19
C VAL A 80 -4.31 9.35 -0.20
N ASN A 81 -4.44 8.29 -0.99
CA ASN A 81 -3.93 8.24 -2.37
C ASN A 81 -2.49 8.80 -2.51
N PRO A 82 -1.50 8.29 -1.73
CA PRO A 82 -0.16 8.85 -1.67
C PRO A 82 0.54 8.74 -3.02
N GLN A 83 1.28 9.78 -3.39
CA GLN A 83 2.04 9.86 -4.64
C GLN A 83 3.52 9.51 -4.44
N PRO A 84 4.26 9.11 -5.49
CA PRO A 84 5.71 8.87 -5.39
C PRO A 84 6.52 10.05 -4.85
N SER A 85 6.07 11.29 -5.08
CA SER A 85 6.70 12.49 -4.51
C SER A 85 6.61 12.57 -2.97
N GLN A 86 5.77 11.74 -2.36
CA GLN A 86 5.61 11.61 -0.91
C GLN A 86 6.50 10.50 -0.33
N THR A 87 7.39 9.90 -1.14
CA THR A 87 8.47 9.04 -0.63
C THR A 87 9.39 9.85 0.29
N GLY A 88 9.74 9.29 1.45
CA GLY A 88 10.51 10.00 2.46
C GLY A 88 10.37 9.49 3.88
N LEU A 89 10.87 10.29 4.81
CA LEU A 89 10.89 10.01 6.24
C LEU A 89 9.70 10.70 6.93
N TYR A 90 8.88 9.89 7.58
CA TYR A 90 7.76 10.31 8.44
C TYR A 90 8.13 10.04 9.90
N ARG A 91 8.29 11.10 10.68
CA ARG A 91 8.67 11.03 12.09
C ARG A 91 7.49 11.44 12.96
N CYS A 92 7.10 10.56 13.88
CA CYS A 92 6.22 10.92 14.99
C CYS A 92 7.06 11.23 16.23
N GLN A 93 6.82 12.39 16.84
CA GLN A 93 7.51 12.82 18.06
C GLN A 93 6.55 13.50 19.03
N LYS A 94 6.95 13.59 20.30
CA LYS A 94 6.25 14.39 21.31
C LYS A 94 6.59 15.88 21.15
N ASN A 95 5.80 16.73 21.80
CA ASN A 95 6.05 18.18 21.86
C ASN A 95 7.42 18.57 22.44
N ASP A 96 8.06 17.72 23.24
CA ASP A 96 9.42 17.92 23.78
C ASP A 96 10.52 17.41 22.83
N ASN A 97 10.18 17.14 21.57
CA ASN A 97 11.03 16.53 20.54
C ASN A 97 11.49 15.09 20.84
N THR A 98 10.88 14.41 21.82
CA THR A 98 11.16 12.98 22.03
C THR A 98 10.62 12.17 20.84
N ARG A 99 11.54 11.57 20.07
CA ARG A 99 11.20 10.63 18.99
C ARG A 99 10.41 9.43 19.52
N ILE A 100 9.27 9.15 18.89
CA ILE A 100 8.43 7.98 19.18
C ILE A 100 8.67 6.89 18.15
N VAL A 101 8.59 7.22 16.86
CA VAL A 101 8.73 6.27 15.77
C VAL A 101 9.06 6.99 14.47
N GLU A 102 9.80 6.32 13.60
CA GLU A 102 10.13 6.79 12.25
C GLU A 102 9.73 5.75 11.21
N TYR A 103 9.17 6.22 10.11
CA TYR A 103 8.83 5.42 8.95
C TYR A 103 9.53 6.02 7.75
N GLU A 104 10.39 5.24 7.11
CA GLU A 104 11.00 5.60 5.84
C GLU A 104 10.27 4.82 4.74
N ILE A 105 9.45 5.53 3.97
CA ILE A 105 8.47 4.91 3.07
C ILE A 105 8.82 5.22 1.63
N ASP A 106 8.91 4.19 0.80
CA ASP A 106 8.97 4.27 -0.66
C ASP A 106 7.59 4.05 -1.28
N PHE A 107 6.99 5.06 -1.89
CA PHE A 107 5.78 4.94 -2.69
C PHE A 107 6.12 4.69 -4.16
N GLN A 108 6.16 3.42 -4.56
CA GLN A 108 6.44 3.02 -5.94
C GLN A 108 5.24 3.25 -6.84
N ASP A 109 5.46 3.84 -8.02
CA ASP A 109 4.37 4.30 -8.89
C ASP A 109 3.56 3.14 -9.49
N VAL A 110 2.28 3.05 -9.13
CA VAL A 110 1.32 2.10 -9.71
C VAL A 110 1.20 2.22 -11.24
N LYS A 111 1.43 3.41 -11.80
CA LYS A 111 1.37 3.63 -13.26
C LYS A 111 2.45 2.85 -14.01
N ASN A 112 3.54 2.49 -13.33
CA ASN A 112 4.66 1.75 -13.89
C ASN A 112 4.62 0.24 -13.57
N LEU A 113 3.55 -0.25 -12.94
CA LEU A 113 3.41 -1.64 -12.50
C LEU A 113 3.60 -2.62 -13.66
N HIS A 114 4.54 -3.55 -13.51
CA HIS A 114 4.74 -4.65 -14.47
C HIS A 114 3.89 -5.86 -14.07
N ILE A 115 3.00 -6.29 -14.97
CA ILE A 115 2.05 -7.37 -14.68
C ILE A 115 2.46 -8.63 -15.41
N THR A 116 2.53 -9.75 -14.68
CA THR A 116 2.84 -11.07 -15.23
C THR A 116 1.83 -12.12 -14.81
N HIS A 117 1.43 -12.96 -15.75
CA HIS A 117 0.55 -14.10 -15.51
C HIS A 117 1.32 -15.41 -15.73
N THR A 118 1.66 -16.11 -14.65
CA THR A 118 2.53 -17.31 -14.71
C THR A 118 1.89 -18.45 -15.50
N GLY A 119 0.56 -18.58 -15.45
CA GLY A 119 -0.19 -19.57 -16.23
C GLY A 119 -0.20 -19.31 -17.75
N LEU A 120 0.36 -18.20 -18.21
CA LEU A 120 0.55 -17.87 -19.64
C LEU A 120 2.04 -17.93 -20.02
N ASP A 121 2.88 -18.60 -19.23
CA ASP A 121 4.33 -18.68 -19.40
C ASP A 121 5.05 -17.31 -19.41
N GLN A 122 4.39 -16.26 -18.92
CA GLN A 122 5.00 -14.96 -18.70
C GLN A 122 5.91 -15.01 -17.48
N LYS A 123 7.09 -14.40 -17.58
CA LYS A 123 8.09 -14.38 -16.52
C LYS A 123 8.16 -12.99 -15.88
N PRO A 124 8.32 -12.91 -14.55
CA PRO A 124 8.60 -11.65 -13.85
C PRO A 124 9.89 -11.02 -14.37
N LEU A 125 10.10 -9.75 -14.03
CA LEU A 125 11.33 -9.05 -14.35
C LEU A 125 12.54 -9.81 -13.77
N PRO A 126 13.57 -10.08 -14.58
CA PRO A 126 14.77 -10.72 -14.07
C PRO A 126 15.49 -9.79 -13.09
N ASN A 127 16.26 -10.36 -12.17
CA ASN A 127 17.23 -9.54 -11.42
C ASN A 127 18.27 -8.99 -12.40
N GLU A 128 18.68 -7.75 -12.20
CA GLU A 128 19.58 -7.05 -13.13
C GLU A 128 20.66 -6.31 -12.33
N THR A 129 21.89 -6.37 -12.80
CA THR A 129 22.96 -5.54 -12.24
C THR A 129 23.05 -4.24 -13.04
N LEU A 130 22.84 -3.12 -12.37
CA LEU A 130 22.88 -1.79 -12.97
C LEU A 130 24.04 -0.97 -12.40
N ASN A 131 24.50 0.02 -13.17
CA ASN A 131 25.43 1.04 -12.68
C ASN A 131 24.65 2.33 -12.36
N LEU A 132 24.35 2.53 -11.08
CA LEU A 132 23.54 3.65 -10.55
C LEU A 132 24.39 4.48 -9.57
N GLY A 133 25.55 4.95 -10.03
CA GLY A 133 26.60 5.52 -9.17
C GLY A 133 27.53 4.48 -8.52
N GLY A 134 27.24 3.20 -8.78
CA GLY A 134 27.96 2.01 -8.32
C GLY A 134 27.32 0.76 -8.95
N MET A 135 28.02 -0.37 -8.93
CA MET A 135 27.46 -1.64 -9.42
C MET A 135 26.52 -2.23 -8.37
N VAL A 136 25.23 -2.23 -8.65
CA VAL A 136 24.19 -2.67 -7.72
C VAL A 136 23.30 -3.74 -8.32
N LEU A 137 22.78 -4.62 -7.47
CA LEU A 137 21.80 -5.62 -7.85
C LEU A 137 20.39 -5.07 -7.66
N VAL A 138 19.61 -5.00 -8.72
CA VAL A 138 18.19 -4.63 -8.67
C VAL A 138 17.34 -5.89 -8.79
N PHE A 139 16.45 -6.08 -7.82
CA PHE A 139 15.59 -7.25 -7.73
C PHE A 139 14.20 -6.89 -7.23
N THR A 140 13.29 -7.87 -7.26
CA THR A 140 11.93 -7.72 -6.78
C THR A 140 11.77 -8.47 -5.47
N GLN A 141 11.43 -7.75 -4.41
CA GLN A 141 11.03 -8.35 -3.15
C GLN A 141 9.52 -8.59 -3.19
N TRP A 142 9.14 -9.86 -3.18
CA TRP A 142 7.75 -10.29 -3.29
C TRP A 142 7.06 -10.33 -1.93
N ASP A 143 5.86 -9.77 -1.87
CA ASP A 143 4.91 -10.08 -0.81
C ASP A 143 4.42 -11.54 -0.91
N PRO A 144 3.87 -12.08 0.18
CA PRO A 144 3.20 -13.36 0.15
C PRO A 144 2.06 -13.38 -0.89
N TRP A 145 1.81 -14.56 -1.44
CA TRP A 145 0.59 -14.79 -2.22
C TRP A 145 -0.64 -14.52 -1.38
N GLN A 146 -1.61 -13.82 -1.96
CA GLN A 146 -2.96 -13.78 -1.44
C GLN A 146 -3.60 -15.17 -1.50
N ASP A 147 -4.64 -15.36 -0.70
CA ASP A 147 -5.49 -16.54 -0.78
C ASP A 147 -6.11 -16.66 -2.18
N CYS A 148 -6.41 -17.90 -2.57
CA CYS A 148 -7.13 -18.14 -3.82
C CYS A 148 -8.51 -17.48 -3.76
N ASN A 149 -8.89 -16.74 -4.81
CA ASN A 149 -10.17 -16.04 -4.82
C ASN A 149 -11.39 -16.98 -4.84
N ARG A 150 -11.19 -18.28 -5.09
CA ARG A 150 -12.20 -19.34 -5.14
C ARG A 150 -11.62 -20.63 -4.60
N CYS A 151 -12.48 -21.47 -4.03
CA CYS A 151 -12.16 -22.84 -3.63
C CYS A 151 -13.06 -23.82 -4.38
N GLY A 152 -12.66 -25.10 -4.47
CA GLY A 152 -13.40 -26.18 -5.13
C GLY A 152 -13.49 -26.09 -6.66
N VAL A 153 -13.18 -24.93 -7.22
CA VAL A 153 -13.17 -24.62 -8.65
C VAL A 153 -11.91 -23.83 -9.02
N PRO A 154 -11.51 -23.81 -10.30
CA PRO A 154 -10.42 -22.95 -10.74
C PRO A 154 -10.64 -21.49 -10.34
N GLY A 155 -9.62 -20.93 -9.68
CA GLY A 155 -9.55 -19.55 -9.24
C GLY A 155 -8.22 -18.91 -9.62
N GLU A 156 -8.00 -17.71 -9.10
CA GLU A 156 -6.79 -16.92 -9.30
C GLU A 156 -6.32 -16.36 -7.97
N ARG A 157 -5.01 -16.25 -7.83
CA ARG A 157 -4.35 -15.52 -6.73
C ARG A 157 -3.30 -14.59 -7.30
N LYS A 158 -2.86 -13.66 -6.45
CA LYS A 158 -1.97 -12.58 -6.83
C LYS A 158 -1.02 -12.22 -5.71
N ARG A 159 0.11 -11.63 -6.06
CA ARG A 159 1.05 -11.03 -5.11
C ARG A 159 1.67 -9.78 -5.71
N LEU A 160 1.93 -8.80 -4.85
CA LEU A 160 2.68 -7.61 -5.22
C LEU A 160 4.17 -7.87 -4.99
N GLY A 161 4.99 -7.23 -5.80
CA GLY A 161 6.43 -7.19 -5.67
C GLY A 161 6.91 -5.76 -5.76
N TYR A 162 7.87 -5.40 -4.92
CA TYR A 162 8.44 -4.06 -4.89
C TYR A 162 9.88 -4.10 -5.38
N CYS A 163 10.31 -3.03 -6.03
CA CYS A 163 11.68 -2.86 -6.50
C CYS A 163 12.61 -2.60 -5.32
N TYR A 164 13.69 -3.37 -5.22
CA TYR A 164 14.77 -3.18 -4.26
C TYR A 164 16.13 -3.15 -4.95
N VAL A 165 17.06 -2.43 -4.34
CA VAL A 165 18.46 -2.32 -4.72
C VAL A 165 19.30 -2.89 -3.58
N GLU A 166 20.25 -3.75 -3.90
CA GLU A 166 21.26 -4.27 -3.00
C GLU A 166 22.64 -3.87 -3.50
N GLU A 167 23.36 -3.15 -2.65
CA GLU A 167 24.78 -2.84 -2.80
C GLU A 167 25.48 -3.52 -1.62
N PRO A 168 26.19 -4.65 -1.81
CA PRO A 168 26.83 -5.33 -0.69
C PRO A 168 28.01 -4.51 -0.13
N PRO A 169 28.21 -4.46 1.20
CA PRO A 169 27.58 -5.29 2.23
C PRO A 169 26.32 -4.68 2.91
N GLU A 170 25.75 -3.61 2.37
CA GLU A 170 24.58 -2.94 2.93
C GLU A 170 23.30 -3.78 2.82
N GLU A 171 22.33 -3.52 3.71
CA GLU A 171 21.00 -4.13 3.59
C GLU A 171 20.26 -3.57 2.36
N PRO A 172 19.42 -4.38 1.70
CA PRO A 172 18.66 -3.91 0.53
C PRO A 172 17.73 -2.73 0.85
N LEU A 173 17.73 -1.74 -0.03
CA LEU A 173 16.88 -0.56 0.06
C LEU A 173 15.81 -0.56 -1.04
N ALA A 174 14.64 -0.02 -0.74
CA ALA A 174 13.61 0.18 -1.75
C ALA A 174 14.12 1.17 -2.82
N CYS A 175 13.83 0.90 -4.10
CA CYS A 175 14.45 1.61 -5.22
C CYS A 175 14.27 3.13 -5.16
N GLY A 176 13.10 3.64 -4.73
CA GLY A 176 12.90 5.08 -4.62
C GLY A 176 13.81 5.72 -3.57
N LEU A 177 14.06 5.03 -2.44
CA LEU A 177 14.95 5.52 -1.38
C LEU A 177 16.43 5.51 -1.81
N TYR A 178 16.82 4.56 -2.67
CA TYR A 178 18.18 4.48 -3.21
C TYR A 178 18.47 5.59 -4.24
N LEU A 179 17.56 5.77 -5.21
CA LEU A 179 17.79 6.63 -6.38
C LEU A 179 17.72 8.13 -6.08
N ARG A 180 16.98 8.53 -5.03
CA ARG A 180 16.75 9.93 -4.65
C ARG A 180 16.25 10.79 -5.83
N GLU A 181 17.15 11.47 -6.53
CA GLU A 181 16.90 12.41 -7.63
C GLU A 181 17.05 11.79 -9.04
N GLU A 182 17.62 10.59 -9.18
CA GLU A 182 17.77 9.96 -10.49
C GLU A 182 16.42 9.46 -11.01
N GLU A 183 16.01 9.98 -12.16
CA GLU A 183 14.79 9.53 -12.83
C GLU A 183 14.86 8.03 -13.12
N MET A 184 13.77 7.32 -12.81
CA MET A 184 13.57 5.90 -13.12
C MET A 184 13.43 5.68 -14.64
N LEU A 185 14.51 5.87 -15.40
CA LEU A 185 14.54 5.59 -16.84
C LEU A 185 14.69 4.09 -17.12
N HIS A 186 15.24 3.31 -16.19
CA HIS A 186 15.45 1.88 -16.41
C HIS A 186 14.15 1.10 -16.25
N SER A 187 13.89 0.19 -17.21
CA SER A 187 12.70 -0.66 -17.19
C SER A 187 12.64 -1.58 -15.97
N ARG A 188 13.77 -1.86 -15.32
CA ARG A 188 13.83 -2.68 -14.11
C ARG A 188 13.33 -1.98 -12.84
N LEU A 189 13.35 -0.65 -12.81
CA LEU A 189 13.06 0.17 -11.63
C LEU A 189 11.56 0.40 -11.45
N ARG A 190 10.78 -0.68 -11.29
CA ARG A 190 9.32 -0.61 -11.17
C ARG A 190 8.76 -1.73 -10.30
N PRO A 191 7.61 -1.52 -9.64
CA PRO A 191 6.93 -2.58 -8.91
C PRO A 191 6.35 -3.62 -9.88
N GLU A 192 6.07 -4.80 -9.35
CA GLU A 192 5.49 -5.92 -10.09
C GLU A 192 4.20 -6.43 -9.46
N LEU A 193 3.35 -6.99 -10.30
CA LEU A 193 2.18 -7.76 -9.89
C LEU A 193 2.25 -9.10 -10.61
N GLN A 194 2.21 -10.18 -9.82
CA GLN A 194 2.16 -11.52 -10.36
C GLN A 194 0.79 -12.13 -10.10
N LEU A 195 0.23 -12.76 -11.14
CA LEU A 195 -1.02 -13.50 -11.11
C LEU A 195 -0.75 -14.97 -11.45
N GLU A 196 -1.50 -15.86 -10.81
CA GLU A 196 -1.50 -17.26 -11.17
C GLU A 196 -2.84 -17.94 -10.91
N ALA A 197 -3.11 -18.98 -11.70
CA ALA A 197 -4.23 -19.86 -11.46
C ALA A 197 -4.00 -20.69 -10.19
N CYS A 198 -5.06 -20.91 -9.43
CA CYS A 198 -5.05 -21.75 -8.24
C CYS A 198 -6.29 -22.65 -8.20
N LEU A 199 -6.14 -23.81 -7.56
CA LEU A 199 -7.23 -24.73 -7.26
C LEU A 199 -6.99 -25.27 -5.85
N VAL A 200 -7.80 -24.78 -4.90
CA VAL A 200 -7.69 -25.15 -3.48
C VAL A 200 -9.02 -25.77 -3.00
N PRO A 201 -9.00 -26.72 -2.06
CA PRO A 201 -10.22 -27.24 -1.45
C PRO A 201 -10.94 -26.17 -0.61
N CYS A 202 -12.25 -26.28 -0.45
CA CYS A 202 -13.01 -25.39 0.43
C CYS A 202 -12.87 -25.82 1.89
N GLU A 203 -12.40 -24.90 2.73
CA GLU A 203 -12.33 -25.06 4.19
C GLU A 203 -13.53 -24.36 4.84
N HIS A 204 -14.62 -25.11 5.01
CA HIS A 204 -15.91 -24.59 5.50
C HIS A 204 -15.79 -23.91 6.88
N ASP A 205 -14.86 -24.34 7.73
CA ASP A 205 -14.62 -23.74 9.05
C ASP A 205 -14.05 -22.31 8.95
N LYS A 206 -13.31 -21.99 7.89
CA LYS A 206 -12.80 -20.62 7.64
C LYS A 206 -13.84 -19.75 6.92
N GLU A 207 -14.70 -20.34 6.11
CA GLU A 207 -15.74 -19.63 5.35
C GLU A 207 -16.86 -19.07 6.23
N ILE A 208 -17.24 -19.76 7.31
CA ILE A 208 -18.29 -19.31 8.26
C ILE A 208 -17.89 -17.99 8.97
N HIS A 209 -16.59 -17.69 9.04
CA HIS A 209 -16.05 -16.50 9.70
C HIS A 209 -15.65 -15.37 8.73
N GLN A 210 -15.91 -15.49 7.43
CA GLN A 210 -15.64 -14.40 6.49
C GLN A 210 -16.77 -13.36 6.47
N PRO A 211 -16.46 -12.06 6.42
CA PRO A 211 -17.48 -11.04 6.20
C PRO A 211 -18.15 -11.27 4.84
N PHE A 212 -19.49 -11.36 4.84
CA PHE A 212 -20.28 -11.60 3.64
C PHE A 212 -19.98 -10.57 2.54
N PHE A 213 -19.67 -11.03 1.34
CA PHE A 213 -19.62 -10.18 0.15
C PHE A 213 -21.02 -9.94 -0.38
N ILE A 214 -21.48 -8.69 -0.32
CA ILE A 214 -22.68 -8.25 -1.03
C ILE A 214 -22.26 -7.92 -2.46
N PHE A 215 -22.74 -8.70 -3.42
CA PHE A 215 -22.62 -8.36 -4.84
C PHE A 215 -23.91 -7.70 -5.29
N ASP A 216 -23.79 -6.58 -6.02
CA ASP A 216 -24.90 -5.90 -6.67
C ASP A 216 -24.54 -5.68 -8.14
N THR A 217 -25.51 -5.84 -9.04
CA THR A 217 -25.33 -5.70 -10.48
C THR A 217 -25.96 -4.40 -10.96
N TYR A 218 -25.15 -3.38 -11.19
CA TYR A 218 -25.60 -2.09 -11.72
C TYR A 218 -25.60 -2.10 -13.25
N GLN A 219 -26.76 -1.80 -13.86
CA GLN A 219 -26.85 -1.54 -15.30
C GLN A 219 -26.33 -0.14 -15.58
N LEU A 220 -25.20 -0.04 -16.30
CA LEU A 220 -24.60 1.25 -16.69
C LEU A 220 -25.52 1.99 -17.68
N GLY A 221 -26.31 2.93 -17.16
CA GLY A 221 -27.09 3.86 -17.96
C GLY A 221 -26.20 4.94 -18.59
N LYS A 222 -26.55 5.37 -19.82
CA LYS A 222 -25.85 6.37 -20.66
C LYS A 222 -25.53 7.75 -20.03
N SER A 223 -25.83 7.98 -18.75
CA SER A 223 -25.79 9.30 -18.11
C SER A 223 -24.79 9.46 -16.95
N THR A 224 -24.05 8.42 -16.56
CA THR A 224 -23.02 8.54 -15.50
C THR A 224 -21.65 8.28 -16.12
N SER A 225 -20.97 9.35 -16.52
CA SER A 225 -19.66 9.25 -17.18
C SER A 225 -18.56 8.68 -16.27
N ASN A 226 -18.75 8.68 -14.95
CA ASN A 226 -17.83 8.08 -13.99
C ASN A 226 -18.62 7.33 -12.89
N MET A 227 -18.33 6.05 -12.68
CA MET A 227 -18.87 5.23 -11.58
C MET A 227 -17.70 4.66 -10.77
N TRP A 228 -17.74 4.84 -9.45
CA TRP A 228 -16.71 4.36 -8.54
C TRP A 228 -17.04 2.93 -8.12
N ILE A 229 -16.13 1.99 -8.37
CA ILE A 229 -16.28 0.58 -7.96
C ILE A 229 -15.56 0.40 -6.62
N THR A 230 -16.23 -0.24 -5.65
CA THR A 230 -15.61 -0.60 -4.37
C THR A 230 -14.99 -1.98 -4.50
N CYS A 231 -13.67 -2.05 -4.35
CA CYS A 231 -12.95 -3.31 -4.46
C CYS A 231 -12.99 -4.10 -3.14
N PRO A 232 -13.15 -5.43 -3.20
CA PRO A 232 -13.17 -6.30 -2.01
C PRO A 232 -11.83 -6.29 -1.27
N LEU A 233 -11.84 -6.69 0.01
CA LEU A 233 -10.64 -6.82 0.87
C LEU A 233 -9.50 -7.62 0.23
N ALA A 234 -9.83 -8.63 -0.58
CA ALA A 234 -8.90 -9.47 -1.35
C ALA A 234 -8.56 -8.90 -2.75
N SER A 235 -8.86 -7.64 -3.01
CA SER A 235 -8.46 -6.98 -4.25
C SER A 235 -7.01 -6.51 -4.18
N ILE A 236 -6.35 -6.45 -5.34
CA ILE A 236 -5.03 -5.79 -5.49
C ILE A 236 -5.17 -4.29 -5.70
N TYR A 237 -6.39 -3.84 -5.99
CA TYR A 237 -6.73 -2.43 -6.19
C TYR A 237 -7.11 -1.79 -4.85
N ARG A 238 -6.41 -2.16 -3.78
CA ARG A 238 -6.73 -1.75 -2.41
C ARG A 238 -5.58 -0.99 -1.79
#